data_AF-A0AAV9ZDD0-F1
#
_entry.id   AF-A0AAV9ZDD0-F1
#
_cell.length_a   1.000
_cell.length_b   1.000
_cell.length_c   1.000
_cell.angle_alpha   90.00
_cell.angle_beta   90.00
_cell.angle_gamma   90.00
#
_symmetry.space_group_name_H-M   'P 1'
#
loop_
_entity.id
_entity.type
_entity.pdbx_description
1 polymer ?
#
loop_
_entity_poly.entity_id
_entity_poly.type
_entity_poly.pdbx_seq_one_letter_code
_entity_poly.pdbx_strand_id
1 'polypeptide(L)'
;MVELLKQEPFRARIAAYIQANLRAHLPGLETAQSVKSIPVEKDIAYNRPPHPMVPDYGQQLKAFELRLARTEQVHSCQVRRCLIVSKSGGLRCKRRAPFTCHEKDFIDEGGNWGQRRVYEFMNGWIPGILVNVRCNNDAKLLTNGRDTMNTTFYVAGYAAKPQQMNYNISAVLAKGYAVHLTRLAQGNNTLQAEVDSLRDQQRLLLFRLVHAINREQELGAPMVISYLMGWGDTYCSHHYTAIYWSSFVGALLKAFPLLRSSR
;
A
#
# COMPACT_ATOMS: atom_id res chain seq x y z
N MET A 1 10.47 3.51 -23.09
CA MET A 1 11.04 4.00 -21.81
C MET A 1 12.54 3.77 -21.72
N VAL A 2 13.05 2.54 -21.95
CA VAL A 2 14.51 2.26 -21.98
C VAL A 2 15.28 3.22 -22.90
N GLU A 3 14.86 3.39 -24.15
CA GLU A 3 15.53 4.33 -25.08
C GLU A 3 15.41 5.80 -24.66
N LEU A 4 14.31 6.18 -24.00
CA LEU A 4 14.14 7.54 -23.49
C LEU A 4 15.08 7.80 -22.31
N LEU A 5 15.35 6.79 -21.47
CA LEU A 5 16.29 6.91 -20.36
C LEU A 5 17.73 7.11 -20.81
N LYS A 6 18.09 6.84 -22.07
CA LYS A 6 19.40 7.22 -22.64
C LYS A 6 19.51 8.71 -22.96
N GLN A 7 18.37 9.41 -23.03
CA GLN A 7 18.33 10.84 -23.34
C GLN A 7 18.47 11.64 -22.04
N GLU A 8 19.55 12.42 -21.92
CA GLU A 8 19.79 13.30 -20.77
C GLU A 8 18.60 14.25 -20.47
N PRO A 9 17.95 14.91 -21.45
CA PRO A 9 16.81 15.79 -21.18
C PRO A 9 15.63 15.05 -20.52
N PHE A 10 15.42 13.79 -20.89
CA PHE A 10 14.35 12.97 -20.30
C PHE A 10 14.70 12.57 -18.87
N ARG A 11 15.95 12.15 -18.60
CA ARG A 11 16.43 11.87 -17.24
C ARG A 11 16.35 13.11 -16.35
N ALA A 12 16.75 14.27 -16.87
CA ALA A 12 16.67 15.54 -16.15
C ALA A 12 15.22 15.88 -15.75
N ARG A 13 14.25 15.64 -16.63
CA ARG A 13 12.83 15.81 -16.33
C ARG A 13 12.35 14.87 -15.21
N ILE A 14 12.81 13.62 -15.21
CA ILE A 14 12.49 12.67 -14.13
C ILE A 14 13.17 13.06 -12.82
N ALA A 15 14.44 13.47 -12.85
CA ALA A 15 15.14 13.96 -11.66
C ALA A 15 14.43 15.17 -11.04
N ALA A 16 13.97 16.11 -11.87
CA ALA A 16 13.15 17.24 -11.41
C ALA A 16 11.82 16.78 -10.79
N TYR A 17 11.18 15.74 -11.34
CA TYR A 17 10.00 15.12 -10.74
C TYR A 17 10.29 14.50 -9.37
N ILE A 18 11.41 13.76 -9.24
CA ILE A 18 11.86 13.19 -7.96
C ILE A 18 12.06 14.33 -6.95
N GLN A 19 12.83 15.35 -7.30
CA GLN A 19 13.12 16.50 -6.43
C GLN A 19 11.86 17.23 -5.96
N ALA A 20 10.84 17.33 -6.82
CA ALA A 20 9.59 18.01 -6.49
C ALA A 20 8.65 17.17 -5.60
N ASN A 21 8.66 15.85 -5.73
CA ASN A 21 7.59 14.99 -5.18
C ASN A 21 8.08 13.95 -4.15
N LEU A 22 9.35 13.58 -4.19
CA LEU A 22 9.93 12.56 -3.33
C LEU A 22 10.98 13.21 -2.44
N ARG A 23 11.00 12.84 -1.16
CA ARG A 23 11.94 13.41 -0.20
C ARG A 23 12.37 12.35 0.79
N ALA A 24 13.67 12.33 1.09
CA ALA A 24 14.23 11.58 2.22
C ALA A 24 15.20 12.44 3.04
N HIS A 25 15.15 13.76 2.87
CA HIS A 25 16.05 14.71 3.50
C HIS A 25 15.39 16.09 3.62
N LEU A 26 15.62 16.73 4.77
CA LEU A 26 15.43 18.15 5.02
C LEU A 26 16.61 18.66 5.83
N PRO A 27 16.94 19.96 5.79
CA PRO A 27 17.92 20.55 6.70
C PRO A 27 17.60 20.20 8.15
N GLY A 28 18.58 19.67 8.88
CA GLY A 28 18.44 19.09 10.23
C GLY A 28 18.36 17.57 10.25
N LEU A 29 18.12 16.90 9.12
CA LEU A 29 18.01 15.44 9.00
C LEU A 29 19.27 14.77 8.40
N GLU A 30 20.45 15.34 8.66
CA GLU A 30 21.72 14.87 8.11
C GLU A 30 22.32 13.69 8.88
N THR A 31 22.18 13.69 10.20
CA THR A 31 22.86 12.74 11.09
C THR A 31 21.94 12.26 12.20
N ALA A 32 22.32 11.16 12.87
CA ALA A 32 21.60 10.71 14.04
C ALA A 32 21.55 11.77 15.16
N GLN A 33 22.58 12.61 15.29
CA GLN A 33 22.64 13.65 16.30
C GLN A 33 21.72 14.83 15.97
N SER A 34 21.75 15.32 14.73
CA SER A 34 20.88 16.42 14.28
C SER A 34 19.40 16.00 14.27
N VAL A 35 19.11 14.76 13.88
CA VAL A 35 17.75 14.21 13.99
C VAL A 35 17.31 14.17 15.46
N LYS A 36 18.16 13.70 16.38
CA LYS A 36 17.82 13.64 17.81
C LYS A 36 17.59 15.01 18.45
N SER A 37 18.21 16.09 17.95
CA SER A 37 17.98 17.44 18.48
C SER A 37 16.62 18.01 18.10
N ILE A 38 15.97 17.49 17.05
CA ILE A 38 14.59 17.86 16.71
C ILE A 38 13.63 17.09 17.63
N PRO A 39 12.76 17.78 18.39
CA PRO A 39 11.79 17.15 19.27
C PRO A 39 10.85 16.19 18.53
N VAL A 40 10.46 15.11 19.21
CA VAL A 40 9.42 14.19 18.73
C VAL A 40 8.08 14.64 19.31
N GLU A 41 7.11 14.90 18.44
CA GLU A 41 5.78 15.38 18.84
C GLU A 41 4.74 14.27 18.68
N LYS A 42 4.41 13.62 19.80
CA LYS A 42 3.55 12.41 19.78
C LYS A 42 2.17 12.63 19.14
N ASP A 43 1.62 13.84 19.25
CA ASP A 43 0.26 14.15 18.80
C ASP A 43 0.23 14.90 17.46
N ILE A 44 1.36 15.01 16.75
CA ILE A 44 1.45 15.78 15.51
C ILE A 44 0.51 15.27 14.41
N ALA A 45 0.20 13.97 14.42
CA ALA A 45 -0.76 13.35 13.51
C ALA A 45 -2.18 13.94 13.63
N TYR A 46 -2.53 14.48 14.79
CA TYR A 46 -3.85 15.06 15.08
C TYR A 46 -3.87 16.59 14.89
N ASN A 47 -2.71 17.23 14.70
CA ASN A 47 -2.60 18.69 14.56
C ASN A 47 -3.03 19.18 13.18
N ARG A 48 -3.78 20.28 13.10
CA ARG A 48 -4.19 20.88 11.82
C ARG A 48 -2.97 21.36 11.00
N PRO A 49 -2.98 21.22 9.66
CA PRO A 49 -1.96 21.81 8.82
C PRO A 49 -1.99 23.35 8.92
N PRO A 50 -0.88 24.03 8.58
CA PRO A 50 -0.83 25.50 8.54
C PRO A 50 -1.95 26.07 7.66
N HIS A 51 -2.50 27.22 8.06
CA HIS A 51 -3.59 27.85 7.33
C HIS A 51 -3.04 28.50 6.03
N PRO A 52 -3.56 28.17 4.83
CA PRO A 52 -2.94 28.58 3.57
C PRO A 52 -2.96 30.09 3.31
N MET A 53 -3.85 30.84 3.96
CA MET A 53 -3.98 32.30 3.77
C MET A 53 -3.06 33.14 4.67
N VAL A 54 -2.23 32.52 5.52
CA VAL A 54 -1.31 33.31 6.37
C VAL A 54 -0.10 33.79 5.54
N PRO A 55 0.42 35.01 5.78
CA PRO A 55 1.51 35.57 4.98
C PRO A 55 2.80 34.72 4.97
N ASP A 56 3.05 34.00 6.07
CA ASP A 56 4.23 33.16 6.28
C ASP A 56 3.94 31.66 6.05
N TYR A 57 2.86 31.31 5.33
CA TYR A 57 2.43 29.93 5.09
C TYR A 57 3.58 29.03 4.62
N GLY A 58 4.40 29.51 3.69
CA GLY A 58 5.53 28.75 3.16
C GLY A 58 6.59 28.40 4.20
N GLN A 59 6.82 29.27 5.20
CA GLN A 59 7.74 29.00 6.30
C GLN A 59 7.12 28.04 7.30
N GLN A 60 5.86 28.26 7.68
CA GLN A 60 5.12 27.36 8.57
C GLN A 60 5.02 25.95 7.99
N LEU A 61 4.78 25.83 6.69
CA LEU A 61 4.70 24.56 5.97
C LEU A 61 6.03 23.79 6.03
N LYS A 62 7.16 24.46 5.77
CA LYS A 62 8.49 23.85 5.87
C LYS A 62 8.80 23.39 7.29
N ALA A 63 8.50 24.21 8.29
CA ALA A 63 8.70 23.88 9.69
C ALA A 63 7.81 22.69 10.12
N PHE A 64 6.56 22.68 9.69
CA PHE A 64 5.61 21.61 9.96
C PHE A 64 6.04 20.30 9.31
N GLU A 65 6.51 20.34 8.06
CA GLU A 65 7.04 19.17 7.38
C GLU A 65 8.27 18.59 8.09
N LEU A 66 9.20 19.42 8.56
CA LEU A 66 10.37 18.95 9.31
C LEU A 66 9.97 18.21 10.59
N ARG A 67 9.02 18.77 11.35
CA ARG A 67 8.48 18.16 12.58
C ARG A 67 7.79 16.82 12.28
N LEU A 68 7.01 16.77 11.21
CA LEU A 68 6.35 15.55 10.73
C LEU A 68 7.36 14.50 10.28
N ALA A 69 8.34 14.87 9.47
CA ALA A 69 9.37 13.97 8.99
C ALA A 69 10.16 13.39 10.18
N ARG A 70 10.55 14.24 11.14
CA ARG A 70 11.23 13.80 12.36
C ARG A 70 10.42 12.76 13.16
N THR A 71 9.11 12.98 13.29
CA THR A 71 8.24 12.16 14.14
C THR A 71 7.80 10.88 13.44
N GLU A 72 7.36 10.98 12.18
CA GLU A 72 6.68 9.90 11.46
C GLU A 72 7.61 9.11 10.52
N GLN A 73 8.72 9.72 10.08
CA GLN A 73 9.54 9.18 8.98
C GLN A 73 10.93 8.68 9.39
N VAL A 74 11.34 8.90 10.64
CA VAL A 74 12.59 8.33 11.16
C VAL A 74 12.41 6.84 11.46
N HIS A 75 13.17 6.01 10.75
CA HIS A 75 13.17 4.57 10.97
C HIS A 75 13.92 4.21 12.25
N SER A 76 13.27 3.50 13.16
CA SER A 76 13.91 2.94 14.34
C SER A 76 13.77 1.42 14.36
N CYS A 77 14.91 0.73 14.30
CA CYS A 77 14.96 -0.72 14.39
C CYS A 77 14.76 -1.17 15.84
N GLN A 78 13.70 -1.91 16.12
CA GLN A 78 13.50 -2.57 17.41
C GLN A 78 13.37 -4.09 17.24
N VAL A 79 13.90 -4.83 18.21
CA VAL A 79 13.80 -6.29 18.31
C VAL A 79 12.32 -6.68 18.41
N ARG A 80 11.91 -7.75 17.70
CA ARG A 80 10.51 -8.18 17.55
C ARG A 80 9.58 -7.21 16.81
N ARG A 81 10.05 -6.04 16.34
CA ARG A 81 9.30 -5.12 15.45
C ARG A 81 9.86 -5.10 14.02
N CYS A 82 10.99 -4.41 13.80
CA CYS A 82 11.66 -4.44 12.48
C CYS A 82 12.68 -5.58 12.38
N LEU A 83 13.43 -5.82 13.46
CA LEU A 83 14.56 -6.74 13.42
C LEU A 83 14.04 -8.17 13.41
N ILE A 84 14.30 -8.86 12.30
CA ILE A 84 13.99 -10.27 12.08
C ILE A 84 15.28 -11.07 12.06
N VAL A 85 15.21 -12.32 12.50
CA VAL A 85 16.34 -13.25 12.43
C VAL A 85 16.56 -13.64 10.96
N SER A 86 17.78 -13.51 10.49
CA SER A 86 18.21 -13.93 9.17
C SER A 86 18.41 -15.46 9.13
N LYS A 87 18.51 -16.03 7.93
CA LYS A 87 18.85 -17.44 7.76
C LYS A 87 20.22 -17.81 8.36
N SER A 88 21.11 -16.83 8.52
CA SER A 88 22.44 -16.99 9.12
C SER A 88 22.47 -16.74 10.63
N GLY A 89 21.31 -16.55 11.28
CA GLY A 89 21.19 -16.32 12.72
C GLY A 89 21.41 -14.88 13.19
N GLY A 90 21.80 -13.96 12.30
CA GLY A 90 21.95 -12.53 12.61
C GLY A 90 20.63 -11.75 12.60
N LEU A 91 20.59 -10.56 13.20
CA LEU A 91 19.44 -9.67 13.08
C LEU A 91 19.54 -8.81 11.81
N ARG A 92 18.46 -8.71 11.05
CA ARG A 92 18.34 -7.78 9.92
C ARG A 92 17.02 -7.02 9.99
N CYS A 93 16.98 -5.77 9.57
CA CYS A 93 15.71 -5.05 9.51
C CYS A 93 14.89 -5.53 8.30
N LYS A 94 13.63 -5.90 8.55
CA LYS A 94 12.63 -6.25 7.52
C LYS A 94 12.48 -5.16 6.45
N ARG A 95 12.69 -3.88 6.81
CA ARG A 95 12.63 -2.73 5.90
C ARG A 95 13.93 -2.50 5.13
N ARG A 96 14.98 -3.29 5.37
CA ARG A 96 16.32 -3.16 4.75
C ARG A 96 17.05 -1.87 5.11
N ALA A 97 16.80 -1.30 6.29
CA ALA A 97 17.68 -0.30 6.87
C ALA A 97 19.00 -0.97 7.34
N PRO A 98 20.16 -0.29 7.25
CA PRO A 98 20.35 1.07 6.75
C PRO A 98 20.07 1.20 5.24
N PHE A 99 19.40 2.28 4.86
CA PHE A 99 19.05 2.55 3.47
C PHE A 99 20.25 3.14 2.72
N THR A 100 20.31 2.90 1.41
CA THR A 100 21.32 3.53 0.55
C THR A 100 21.17 5.05 0.58
N CYS A 101 22.28 5.73 0.80
CA CYS A 101 22.40 7.19 0.83
C CYS A 101 22.90 7.72 -0.51
N HIS A 102 22.38 8.88 -0.90
CA HIS A 102 22.75 9.63 -2.09
C HIS A 102 22.71 11.12 -1.77
N GLU A 103 23.73 11.85 -2.20
CA GLU A 103 23.80 13.30 -1.97
C GLU A 103 22.81 14.10 -2.82
N LYS A 104 22.36 13.52 -3.94
CA LYS A 104 21.49 14.16 -4.93
C LYS A 104 20.40 13.20 -5.39
N ASP A 105 19.29 13.77 -5.82
CA ASP A 105 18.25 13.07 -6.55
C ASP A 105 18.78 12.68 -7.94
N PHE A 106 18.55 11.44 -8.37
CA PHE A 106 19.04 10.98 -9.67
C PHE A 106 18.16 9.88 -10.28
N ILE A 107 18.31 9.73 -11.59
CA ILE A 107 17.96 8.52 -12.34
C ILE A 107 19.04 8.28 -13.40
N ASP A 108 19.47 7.04 -13.56
CA ASP A 108 20.48 6.65 -14.55
C ASP A 108 19.83 6.06 -15.82
N GLU A 109 20.67 5.72 -16.80
CA GLU A 109 20.19 5.15 -18.08
C GLU A 109 19.58 3.76 -17.91
N GLY A 110 19.99 3.03 -16.86
CA GLY A 110 19.46 1.73 -16.50
C GLY A 110 18.09 1.81 -15.80
N GLY A 111 17.64 3.01 -15.45
CA GLY A 111 16.40 3.24 -14.70
C GLY A 111 16.54 3.05 -13.19
N ASN A 112 17.77 2.90 -12.68
CA ASN A 112 18.03 3.00 -11.25
C ASN A 112 17.89 4.46 -10.85
N TRP A 113 17.25 4.69 -9.71
CA TRP A 113 16.99 6.04 -9.23
C TRP A 113 17.17 6.08 -7.72
N GLY A 114 17.38 7.29 -7.22
CA GLY A 114 17.45 7.56 -5.80
C GLY A 114 17.01 8.98 -5.51
N GLN A 115 16.35 9.16 -4.39
CA GLN A 115 16.12 10.47 -3.80
C GLN A 115 17.30 10.83 -2.89
N ARG A 116 17.58 12.12 -2.73
CA ARG A 116 18.59 12.61 -1.81
C ARG A 116 18.28 12.11 -0.40
N ARG A 117 19.20 11.29 0.12
CA ARG A 117 19.18 10.72 1.46
C ARG A 117 20.60 10.76 1.99
N VAL A 118 20.83 11.51 3.05
CA VAL A 118 22.14 11.59 3.72
C VAL A 118 22.15 10.83 5.05
N TYR A 119 20.97 10.68 5.67
CA TYR A 119 20.80 9.84 6.86
C TYR A 119 20.15 8.50 6.49
N GLU A 120 20.88 7.40 6.71
CA GLU A 120 20.53 6.04 6.28
C GLU A 120 19.30 5.45 6.99
N PHE A 121 18.80 6.08 8.05
CA PHE A 121 17.57 5.68 8.75
C PHE A 121 16.39 6.60 8.46
N MET A 122 16.49 7.44 7.43
CA MET A 122 15.39 8.28 7.00
C MET A 122 14.55 7.60 5.90
N ASN A 123 13.27 7.35 6.18
CA ASN A 123 12.35 6.85 5.15
C ASN A 123 12.16 7.89 4.04
N GLY A 124 11.72 7.45 2.87
CA GLY A 124 11.21 8.35 1.84
C GLY A 124 9.77 8.75 2.11
N TRP A 125 9.35 9.95 1.71
CA TRP A 125 7.96 10.40 1.81
C TRP A 125 7.58 11.29 0.63
N ILE A 126 6.27 11.46 0.43
CA ILE A 126 5.70 12.49 -0.44
C ILE A 126 5.32 13.69 0.43
N PRO A 127 5.94 14.88 0.27
CA PRO A 127 5.66 16.05 1.12
C PRO A 127 4.17 16.39 1.20
N GLY A 128 3.46 16.34 0.07
CA GLY A 128 2.02 16.59 0.02
C GLY A 128 1.21 15.58 0.83
N ILE A 129 1.55 14.29 0.80
CA ILE A 129 0.86 13.27 1.61
C ILE A 129 1.23 13.44 3.08
N LEU A 130 2.52 13.64 3.39
CA LEU A 130 2.99 13.79 4.75
C LEU A 130 2.31 14.97 5.46
N VAL A 131 2.23 16.14 4.83
CA VAL A 131 1.60 17.33 5.44
C VAL A 131 0.10 17.16 5.64
N ASN A 132 -0.61 16.54 4.68
CA ASN A 132 -2.07 16.48 4.72
C ASN A 132 -2.59 15.29 5.54
N VAL A 133 -1.93 14.13 5.45
CA VAL A 133 -2.34 12.90 6.15
C VAL A 133 -1.65 12.78 7.50
N ARG A 134 -0.45 13.37 7.65
CA ARG A 134 0.33 13.44 8.91
C ARG A 134 0.65 12.07 9.52
N CYS A 135 0.85 11.08 8.66
CA CYS A 135 1.26 9.74 9.05
C CYS A 135 2.48 9.30 8.25
N ASN A 136 3.14 8.25 8.74
CA ASN A 136 4.13 7.53 7.96
C ASN A 136 3.56 7.13 6.59
N ASN A 137 4.25 7.54 5.55
CA ASN A 137 4.01 7.21 4.15
C ASN A 137 5.34 6.94 3.47
N ASP A 138 5.33 6.10 2.43
CA ASP A 138 6.50 5.77 1.63
C ASP A 138 6.23 6.10 0.17
N ALA A 139 7.30 6.47 -0.54
CA ALA A 139 7.20 6.99 -1.89
C ALA A 139 8.26 6.32 -2.77
N LYS A 140 7.80 5.66 -3.84
CA LYS A 140 8.67 4.94 -4.77
C LYS A 140 8.35 5.34 -6.20
N LEU A 141 9.36 5.79 -6.95
CA LEU A 141 9.26 5.92 -8.40
C LEU A 141 9.25 4.51 -9.02
N LEU A 142 8.21 4.23 -9.81
CA LEU A 142 8.07 3.00 -10.56
C LEU A 142 8.51 3.25 -12.00
N THR A 143 9.71 2.78 -12.35
CA THR A 143 10.25 2.80 -13.71
C THR A 143 9.96 1.47 -14.41
N ASN A 144 10.61 1.17 -15.53
CA ASN A 144 10.53 -0.13 -16.18
C ASN A 144 11.38 -1.18 -15.43
N GLY A 145 10.84 -2.39 -15.26
CA GLY A 145 11.62 -3.54 -14.82
C GLY A 145 11.05 -4.31 -13.62
N ARG A 146 11.93 -5.01 -12.93
CA ARG A 146 11.61 -5.98 -11.87
C ARG A 146 10.89 -5.35 -10.68
N ASP A 147 11.24 -4.12 -10.33
CA ASP A 147 10.64 -3.40 -9.19
C ASP A 147 9.15 -3.07 -9.42
N THR A 148 8.79 -2.72 -10.65
CA THR A 148 7.39 -2.48 -11.03
C THR A 148 6.62 -3.79 -11.07
N MET A 149 7.20 -4.87 -11.61
CA MET A 149 6.56 -6.19 -11.57
C MET A 149 6.29 -6.67 -10.13
N ASN A 150 7.28 -6.51 -9.23
CA ASN A 150 7.12 -6.85 -7.81
C ASN A 150 6.04 -5.99 -7.14
N THR A 151 5.99 -4.69 -7.46
CA THR A 151 4.99 -3.78 -6.88
C THR A 151 3.60 -4.09 -7.42
N THR A 152 3.44 -4.35 -8.72
CA THR A 152 2.17 -4.77 -9.32
C THR A 152 1.69 -6.09 -8.72
N PHE A 153 2.58 -7.08 -8.54
CA PHE A 153 2.23 -8.32 -7.87
C PHE A 153 1.77 -8.09 -6.43
N TYR A 154 2.47 -7.22 -5.70
CA TYR A 154 2.10 -6.84 -4.35
C TYR A 154 0.72 -6.16 -4.31
N VAL A 155 0.49 -5.15 -5.15
CA VAL A 155 -0.79 -4.42 -5.23
C VAL A 155 -1.92 -5.37 -5.63
N ALA A 156 -1.71 -6.22 -6.64
CA ALA A 156 -2.68 -7.24 -7.05
C ALA A 156 -2.97 -8.22 -5.91
N GLY A 157 -1.95 -8.66 -5.16
CA GLY A 157 -2.14 -9.51 -3.99
C GLY A 157 -2.90 -8.84 -2.84
N TYR A 158 -2.85 -7.50 -2.73
CA TYR A 158 -3.66 -6.74 -1.78
C TYR A 158 -5.09 -6.51 -2.27
N ALA A 159 -5.26 -6.15 -3.55
CA ALA A 159 -6.57 -5.92 -4.15
C ALA A 159 -7.37 -7.23 -4.24
N ALA A 160 -6.70 -8.33 -4.59
CA ALA A 160 -7.26 -9.67 -4.61
C ALA A 160 -7.00 -10.42 -3.29
N LYS A 161 -6.67 -9.71 -2.20
CA LYS A 161 -6.37 -10.34 -0.90
C LYS A 161 -7.56 -11.21 -0.52
N PRO A 162 -7.40 -12.54 -0.48
CA PRO A 162 -8.50 -13.40 -0.12
C PRO A 162 -8.89 -13.09 1.32
N GLN A 163 -10.19 -13.16 1.61
CA GLN A 163 -10.67 -13.35 2.97
C GLN A 163 -9.88 -14.54 3.57
N GLN A 164 -9.44 -14.45 4.83
CA GLN A 164 -8.48 -15.39 5.42
C GLN A 164 -8.90 -16.87 5.32
N MET A 165 -7.96 -17.76 5.63
CA MET A 165 -8.14 -19.21 5.68
C MET A 165 -9.44 -19.58 6.39
N ASN A 166 -10.32 -20.30 5.69
CA ASN A 166 -11.50 -20.91 6.30
C ASN A 166 -11.03 -21.92 7.37
N TYR A 167 -11.24 -21.63 8.66
CA TYR A 167 -10.87 -22.53 9.75
C TYR A 167 -11.72 -23.81 9.76
N ASN A 168 -12.86 -23.76 9.06
CA ASN A 168 -13.81 -24.85 8.92
C ASN A 168 -13.69 -25.66 7.61
N ILE A 169 -12.59 -25.55 6.83
CA ILE A 169 -12.43 -26.25 5.53
C ILE A 169 -12.74 -27.74 5.63
N SER A 170 -12.28 -28.42 6.69
CA SER A 170 -12.54 -29.85 6.89
C SER A 170 -14.03 -30.15 7.03
N ALA A 171 -14.77 -29.32 7.77
CA ALA A 171 -16.21 -29.44 7.93
C ALA A 171 -16.97 -29.13 6.63
N VAL A 172 -16.56 -28.08 5.90
CA VAL A 172 -17.14 -27.73 4.58
C VAL A 172 -16.91 -28.85 3.58
N LEU A 173 -15.71 -29.43 3.54
CA LEU A 173 -15.37 -30.59 2.71
C LEU A 173 -16.20 -31.82 3.08
N ALA A 174 -16.32 -32.14 4.36
CA ALA A 174 -17.13 -33.27 4.83
C ALA A 174 -18.60 -33.12 4.41
N LYS A 175 -19.17 -31.91 4.56
CA LYS A 175 -20.53 -31.59 4.09
C LYS A 175 -20.66 -31.71 2.58
N GLY A 176 -19.71 -31.17 1.82
CA GLY A 176 -19.68 -31.27 0.36
C GLY A 176 -19.58 -32.71 -0.14
N TYR A 177 -18.79 -33.54 0.53
CA TYR A 177 -18.65 -34.96 0.25
C TYR A 177 -19.95 -35.72 0.54
N ALA A 178 -20.58 -35.48 1.69
CA ALA A 178 -21.88 -36.07 2.02
C ALA A 178 -22.94 -35.75 0.95
N VAL A 179 -23.02 -34.49 0.50
CA VAL A 179 -23.92 -34.08 -0.60
C VAL A 179 -23.58 -34.80 -1.91
N HIS A 180 -22.29 -34.99 -2.22
CA HIS A 180 -21.89 -35.74 -3.41
C HIS A 180 -22.36 -37.19 -3.35
N LEU A 181 -22.17 -37.89 -2.22
CA LEU A 181 -22.65 -39.26 -2.00
C LEU A 181 -24.17 -39.36 -2.10
N THR A 182 -24.90 -38.44 -1.48
CA THR A 182 -26.37 -38.41 -1.57
C THR A 182 -26.83 -38.26 -3.02
N ARG A 183 -26.15 -37.44 -3.83
CA ARG A 183 -26.48 -37.27 -5.26
C ARG A 183 -26.16 -38.50 -6.10
N LEU A 184 -25.10 -39.24 -5.79
CA LEU A 184 -24.82 -40.54 -6.42
C LEU A 184 -25.90 -41.56 -6.05
N ALA A 185 -26.32 -41.59 -4.78
CA ALA A 185 -27.32 -42.54 -4.28
C ALA A 185 -28.75 -42.23 -4.76
N GLN A 186 -29.11 -40.95 -4.97
CA GLN A 186 -30.45 -40.53 -5.36
C GLN A 186 -30.75 -40.68 -6.86
N GLY A 187 -29.80 -41.14 -7.68
CA GLY A 187 -30.08 -41.56 -9.06
C GLY A 187 -30.72 -40.50 -9.96
N ASN A 188 -30.62 -39.20 -9.62
CA ASN A 188 -31.19 -38.14 -10.46
C ASN A 188 -30.19 -37.82 -11.57
N ASN A 189 -30.13 -38.76 -12.50
CA ASN A 189 -29.04 -38.87 -13.42
C ASN A 189 -29.60 -38.75 -14.84
N THR A 190 -30.09 -37.54 -15.14
CA THR A 190 -30.11 -37.03 -16.51
C THR A 190 -28.69 -36.95 -17.11
N LEU A 191 -27.66 -37.12 -16.27
CA LEU A 191 -26.24 -37.28 -16.62
C LEU A 191 -25.75 -38.75 -16.57
N GLN A 192 -26.60 -39.76 -16.34
CA GLN A 192 -26.17 -41.17 -16.37
C GLN A 192 -25.73 -41.59 -17.78
N ALA A 193 -26.20 -40.87 -18.79
CA ALA A 193 -25.85 -41.07 -20.19
C ALA A 193 -24.59 -40.30 -20.63
N GLU A 194 -23.98 -39.45 -19.79
CA GLU A 194 -22.82 -38.61 -20.15
C GLU A 194 -21.58 -38.82 -19.26
N VAL A 195 -21.64 -39.67 -18.24
CA VAL A 195 -20.53 -39.89 -17.29
C VAL A 195 -20.17 -41.38 -17.28
N ASP A 196 -19.62 -41.86 -18.39
CA ASP A 196 -19.31 -43.28 -18.60
C ASP A 196 -18.06 -43.76 -17.84
N SER A 197 -17.24 -42.85 -17.31
CA SER A 197 -15.99 -43.22 -16.64
C SER A 197 -15.95 -42.83 -15.15
N LEU A 198 -15.41 -43.73 -14.32
CA LEU A 198 -15.04 -43.45 -12.91
C LEU A 198 -14.23 -42.15 -12.76
N ARG A 199 -13.43 -41.82 -13.79
CA ARG A 199 -12.63 -40.60 -13.85
C ARG A 199 -13.50 -39.34 -13.86
N ASP A 200 -14.62 -39.35 -14.58
CA ASP A 200 -15.51 -38.19 -14.66
C ASP A 200 -16.30 -37.98 -13.37
N GLN A 201 -16.66 -39.07 -12.68
CA GLN A 201 -17.26 -39.02 -11.34
C GLN A 201 -16.29 -38.42 -10.32
N GLN A 202 -15.02 -38.83 -10.34
CA GLN A 202 -13.97 -38.26 -9.49
C GLN A 202 -13.71 -36.79 -9.81
N ARG A 203 -13.73 -36.41 -11.10
CA ARG A 203 -13.60 -35.02 -11.52
C ARG A 203 -14.75 -34.16 -10.97
N LEU A 204 -15.98 -34.64 -11.07
CA LEU A 204 -17.17 -33.96 -10.53
C LEU A 204 -17.13 -33.83 -9.01
N LEU A 205 -16.59 -34.82 -8.29
CA LEU A 205 -16.36 -34.72 -6.85
C LEU A 205 -15.43 -33.55 -6.53
N LEU A 206 -14.25 -33.50 -7.16
CA LEU A 206 -13.28 -32.43 -6.92
C LEU A 206 -13.88 -31.05 -7.24
N PHE A 207 -14.60 -30.91 -8.35
CA PHE A 207 -15.30 -29.66 -8.68
C PHE A 207 -16.29 -29.25 -7.60
N ARG A 208 -17.15 -30.16 -7.14
CA ARG A 208 -18.16 -29.85 -6.10
C ARG A 208 -17.52 -29.45 -4.78
N LEU A 209 -16.44 -30.13 -4.37
CA LEU A 209 -15.71 -29.79 -3.15
C LEU A 209 -15.05 -28.40 -3.23
N VAL A 210 -14.38 -28.11 -4.35
CA VAL A 210 -13.76 -26.79 -4.58
C VAL A 210 -14.82 -25.69 -4.61
N HIS A 211 -15.97 -25.92 -5.26
CA HIS A 211 -17.06 -24.95 -5.27
C HIS A 211 -17.71 -24.77 -3.89
N ALA A 212 -17.81 -25.82 -3.07
CA ALA A 212 -18.28 -25.70 -1.70
C ALA A 212 -17.35 -24.84 -0.84
N ILE A 213 -16.03 -25.05 -0.95
CA ILE A 213 -15.03 -24.20 -0.28
C ILE A 213 -15.12 -22.76 -0.77
N ASN A 214 -15.21 -22.55 -2.08
CA ASN A 214 -15.26 -21.19 -2.65
C ASN A 214 -16.56 -20.45 -2.32
N ARG A 215 -17.66 -21.17 -2.06
CA ARG A 215 -18.96 -20.57 -1.71
C ARG A 215 -19.01 -20.12 -0.25
N GLU A 216 -18.45 -20.92 0.66
CA GLU A 216 -18.46 -20.60 2.08
C GLU A 216 -17.36 -19.59 2.39
N GLN A 217 -17.76 -18.35 2.65
CA GLN A 217 -16.85 -17.27 3.02
C GLN A 217 -17.03 -16.98 4.52
N GLU A 218 -15.96 -17.11 5.29
CA GLU A 218 -16.01 -16.72 6.70
C GLU A 218 -16.11 -15.19 6.83
N LEU A 219 -17.17 -14.75 7.51
CA LEU A 219 -17.34 -13.35 7.92
C LEU A 219 -16.74 -13.18 9.31
N GLY A 220 -16.07 -12.05 9.53
CA GLY A 220 -15.55 -11.72 10.85
C GLY A 220 -16.70 -11.58 11.85
N ALA A 221 -16.63 -12.27 12.99
CA ALA A 221 -17.66 -12.18 14.03
C ALA A 221 -18.02 -10.72 14.42
N PRO A 222 -17.06 -9.78 14.55
CA PRO A 222 -17.40 -8.38 14.80
C PRO A 222 -18.28 -7.74 13.72
N MET A 223 -18.04 -8.06 12.43
CA MET A 223 -18.86 -7.56 11.33
C MET A 223 -20.28 -8.10 11.45
N VAL A 224 -20.43 -9.40 11.65
CA VAL A 224 -21.76 -10.05 11.79
C VAL A 224 -22.53 -9.44 12.94
N ILE A 225 -21.90 -9.31 14.12
CA ILE A 225 -22.53 -8.69 15.29
C ILE A 225 -22.89 -7.24 15.02
N SER A 226 -22.03 -6.45 14.37
CA SER A 226 -22.31 -5.05 14.06
C SER A 226 -23.58 -4.88 13.22
N TYR A 227 -23.78 -5.75 12.22
CA TYR A 227 -25.00 -5.76 11.42
C TYR A 227 -26.21 -6.29 12.19
N LEU A 228 -26.07 -7.37 12.96
CA LEU A 228 -27.16 -7.91 13.80
C LEU A 228 -27.64 -6.90 14.85
N MET A 229 -26.73 -6.09 15.38
CA MET A 229 -27.02 -5.05 16.37
C MET A 229 -27.47 -3.72 15.74
N GLY A 230 -27.51 -3.61 14.40
CA GLY A 230 -27.90 -2.39 13.71
C GLY A 230 -26.88 -1.24 13.80
N TRP A 231 -25.63 -1.52 14.18
CA TRP A 231 -24.55 -0.51 14.27
C TRP A 231 -23.97 -0.12 12.92
N GLY A 232 -24.25 -0.89 11.87
CA GLY A 232 -23.70 -0.69 10.53
C GLY A 232 -22.26 -1.16 10.41
N ASP A 233 -21.51 -0.65 9.44
CA ASP A 233 -20.13 -1.04 9.13
C ASP A 233 -19.12 0.11 9.28
N THR A 234 -19.55 1.27 9.75
CA THR A 234 -18.70 2.46 9.90
C THR A 234 -18.66 2.96 11.34
N TYR A 235 -17.45 3.19 11.85
CA TYR A 235 -17.23 3.94 13.09
C TYR A 235 -16.62 5.29 12.71
N CYS A 236 -17.39 6.37 12.83
CA CYS A 236 -16.96 7.70 12.45
C CYS A 236 -17.09 8.66 13.63
N SER A 237 -16.00 9.31 14.04
CA SER A 237 -16.05 10.41 15.01
C SER A 237 -16.66 11.68 14.42
N HIS A 238 -16.70 11.78 13.09
CA HIS A 238 -17.07 12.98 12.34
C HIS A 238 -17.92 12.61 11.12
N HIS A 239 -18.75 13.54 10.67
CA HIS A 239 -19.50 13.40 9.42
C HIS A 239 -18.62 13.84 8.25
N TYR A 240 -18.50 12.98 7.24
CA TYR A 240 -17.81 13.33 6.00
C TYR A 240 -18.76 14.08 5.08
N THR A 241 -18.25 15.09 4.38
CA THR A 241 -19.00 15.74 3.29
C THR A 241 -18.67 15.07 1.97
N ALA A 242 -19.66 14.88 1.11
CA ALA A 242 -19.42 14.43 -0.25
C ALA A 242 -18.61 15.50 -1.00
N ILE A 243 -17.45 15.10 -1.54
CA ILE A 243 -16.70 15.93 -2.48
C ILE A 243 -16.94 15.36 -3.87
N TYR A 244 -17.64 16.12 -4.71
CA TYR A 244 -17.88 15.70 -6.09
C TYR A 244 -16.60 15.81 -6.89
N TRP A 245 -16.15 14.68 -7.44
CA TRP A 245 -14.93 14.61 -8.26
C TRP A 245 -14.96 15.59 -9.43
N SER A 246 -16.12 15.76 -10.08
CA SER A 246 -16.31 16.74 -11.16
C SER A 246 -16.04 18.18 -10.70
N SER A 247 -16.53 18.57 -9.52
CA SER A 247 -16.28 19.89 -8.93
C SER A 247 -14.80 20.08 -8.60
N PHE A 248 -14.15 19.06 -8.03
CA PHE A 248 -12.72 19.09 -7.75
C PHE A 248 -11.89 19.23 -9.04
N VAL A 249 -12.17 18.41 -10.07
CA VAL A 249 -11.52 18.49 -11.38
C VAL A 249 -11.77 19.84 -12.03
N GLY A 250 -12.98 20.37 -11.95
CA GLY A 250 -13.31 21.71 -12.46
C GLY A 250 -12.47 22.81 -11.79
N ALA A 251 -12.35 22.77 -10.46
CA ALA A 251 -11.49 23.69 -9.72
C ALA A 251 -10.01 23.53 -10.09
N LEU A 252 -9.52 22.29 -10.21
CA LEU A 252 -8.15 21.98 -10.61
C LEU A 252 -7.84 22.52 -12.01
N LEU A 253 -8.70 22.27 -13.00
CA LEU A 253 -8.55 22.75 -14.38
C LEU A 253 -8.74 24.27 -14.50
N LYS A 254 -9.38 24.92 -13.53
CA LYS A 254 -9.46 26.39 -13.43
C LYS A 254 -8.17 26.97 -12.86
N ALA A 255 -7.62 26.36 -11.81
CA ALA A 255 -6.36 26.77 -11.19
C ALA A 255 -5.15 26.50 -12.09
N PHE A 256 -5.18 25.41 -12.85
CA PHE A 256 -4.10 24.99 -13.75
C PHE A 256 -4.64 24.78 -15.18
N PRO A 257 -4.88 25.86 -15.95
CA PRO A 257 -5.42 25.76 -17.31
C PRO A 257 -4.60 24.88 -18.25
N LEU A 258 -3.28 24.77 -18.01
CA LEU A 258 -2.33 23.94 -18.74
C LEU A 258 -2.72 22.45 -18.74
N LEU A 259 -3.46 21.99 -17.72
CA LEU A 259 -3.93 20.61 -17.62
C LEU A 259 -5.13 20.30 -18.55
N ARG A 260 -5.75 21.32 -19.15
CA ARG A 260 -6.87 21.13 -20.09
C ARG A 260 -6.41 20.55 -21.42
N SER A 261 -5.15 20.76 -21.79
CA SER A 261 -4.56 20.31 -23.05
C SER A 261 -3.62 19.12 -22.80
N SER A 262 -4.19 17.93 -22.76
CA SER A 262 -3.46 16.67 -22.99
C SER A 262 -4.46 15.59 -23.37
N ARG A 263 -5.06 15.73 -24.55
CA ARG A 263 -5.55 14.59 -25.32
C ARG A 263 -4.86 14.60 -26.66
#